data_AF-A0A149UQF2-F1
#
_entry.id   AF-A0A149UQF2-F1
#
_cell.length_a   1.000
_cell.length_b   1.000
_cell.length_c   1.000
_cell.angle_alpha   90.00
_cell.angle_beta   90.00
_cell.angle_gamma   90.00
#
_symmetry.space_group_name_H-M   'P 1'
#
loop_
_entity.id
_entity.type
_entity.pdbx_description
1 polymer ?
#
loop_
_entity_poly.entity_id
_entity_poly.type
_entity_poly.pdbx_seq_one_letter_code
_entity_poly.pdbx_strand_id
1 'polypeptide(L)'
;MRNVTRLKTRKDRLREDQAEQLRQALLPFFDNPDFDHDALGRVIVTVNRLTSPEPGTTEPFVMIRPAQNRAVTLWLMKNSKRPMKAVDVWTLLFDHLFPHTGQVMLTREEIAEAVGIRVNEVTAIMNELVSFGAIFTEREKVAGMRGPGLVRYFMNKHVAEVGSRATQNELDLIPKPGTKLQVIYGGAS
;
A
#
# COMPACT_ATOMS: atom_id res chain seq x y z
N MET A 1 -27.09 11.18 -11.82
CA MET A 1 -25.70 11.03 -11.35
C MET A 1 -25.17 12.41 -10.97
N ARG A 2 -24.89 12.67 -9.68
CA ARG A 2 -24.25 13.92 -9.24
C ARG A 2 -22.75 13.63 -9.09
N ASN A 3 -21.93 14.22 -9.96
CA ASN A 3 -20.47 14.17 -9.82
C ASN A 3 -20.07 15.06 -8.64
N VAL A 4 -19.76 14.45 -7.50
CA VAL A 4 -19.17 15.15 -6.36
C VAL A 4 -17.66 15.25 -6.63
N THR A 5 -17.22 16.39 -7.15
CA THR A 5 -15.79 16.65 -7.38
C THR A 5 -15.22 17.34 -6.14
N ARG A 6 -14.13 16.79 -5.57
CA ARG A 6 -13.44 17.37 -4.42
C ARG A 6 -12.96 18.79 -4.74
N LEU A 7 -13.20 19.73 -3.83
CA LEU A 7 -12.63 21.07 -3.91
C LEU A 7 -11.10 21.00 -3.69
N LYS A 8 -10.32 21.21 -4.75
CA LYS A 8 -8.86 21.39 -4.65
C LYS A 8 -8.53 22.82 -4.23
N THR A 9 -7.95 22.99 -3.06
CA THR A 9 -7.54 24.31 -2.56
C THR A 9 -6.34 24.83 -3.35
N ARG A 10 -6.07 26.15 -3.27
CA ARG A 10 -4.87 26.75 -3.87
C ARG A 10 -3.59 26.15 -3.28
N LYS A 11 -3.59 25.81 -1.99
CA LYS A 11 -2.47 25.15 -1.31
C LYS A 11 -2.23 23.74 -1.85
N ASP A 12 -3.29 22.99 -2.15
CA ASP A 12 -3.18 21.64 -2.72
C ASP A 12 -2.60 21.68 -4.14
N ARG A 13 -3.08 22.61 -4.99
CA ARG A 13 -2.52 22.80 -6.34
C ARG A 13 -1.05 23.18 -6.30
N LEU A 14 -0.68 24.10 -5.40
CA LEU A 14 0.72 24.51 -5.25
C LEU A 14 1.62 23.35 -4.80
N ARG A 15 1.14 22.47 -3.92
CA ARG A 15 1.87 21.25 -3.53
C ARG A 15 1.98 20.25 -4.69
N GLU A 16 0.92 20.06 -5.46
CA GLU A 16 0.94 19.21 -6.67
C GLU A 16 1.94 19.72 -7.72
N ASP A 17 1.95 21.03 -8.00
CA ASP A 17 2.88 21.65 -8.95
C ASP A 17 4.34 21.53 -8.47
N GLN A 18 4.58 21.69 -7.17
CA GLN A 18 5.91 21.51 -6.57
C GLN A 18 6.39 20.06 -6.64
N ALA A 19 5.50 19.08 -6.42
CA ALA A 19 5.86 17.68 -6.63
C ALA A 19 6.20 17.38 -8.08
N GLU A 20 5.44 17.95 -9.03
CA GLU A 20 5.70 17.71 -10.44
C GLU A 20 7.03 18.32 -10.87
N GLN A 21 7.35 19.53 -10.42
CA GLN A 21 8.67 20.14 -10.63
C GLN A 21 9.80 19.29 -10.05
N LEU A 22 9.60 18.75 -8.84
CA LEU A 22 10.58 17.87 -8.22
C LEU A 22 10.73 16.54 -8.99
N ARG A 23 9.64 15.94 -9.46
CA ARG A 23 9.70 14.74 -10.33
C ARG A 23 10.50 15.03 -11.60
N GLN A 24 10.24 16.15 -12.25
CA GLN A 24 10.97 16.57 -13.45
C GLN A 24 12.46 16.79 -13.16
N ALA A 25 12.81 17.42 -12.04
CA ALA A 25 14.20 17.63 -11.62
C ALA A 25 14.93 16.31 -11.32
N LEU A 26 14.20 15.26 -10.94
CA LEU A 26 14.75 13.94 -10.66
C LEU A 26 14.93 13.07 -11.92
N LEU A 27 14.31 13.42 -13.06
CA LEU A 27 14.39 12.67 -14.32
C LEU A 27 15.82 12.32 -14.78
N PRO A 28 16.79 13.26 -14.77
CA PRO A 28 18.14 12.96 -15.24
C PRO A 28 18.86 11.88 -14.42
N PHE A 29 18.46 11.67 -13.17
CA PHE A 29 19.05 10.66 -12.29
C PHE A 29 18.48 9.25 -12.54
N PHE A 30 17.30 9.14 -13.17
CA PHE A 30 16.73 7.84 -13.53
C PHE A 30 17.46 7.16 -14.69
N ASP A 31 18.03 7.96 -15.58
CA ASP A 31 18.76 7.47 -16.75
C ASP A 31 20.27 7.29 -16.45
N ASN A 32 20.71 7.65 -15.24
CA ASN A 32 22.10 7.53 -14.83
C ASN A 32 22.35 6.16 -14.15
N PRO A 33 23.11 5.24 -14.79
CA PRO A 33 23.38 3.91 -14.25
C PRO A 33 24.29 3.93 -13.01
N ASP A 34 25.02 5.03 -12.78
CA ASP A 34 25.85 5.21 -11.59
C ASP A 34 25.03 5.66 -10.37
N PHE A 35 23.72 5.90 -10.55
CA PHE A 35 22.85 6.40 -9.51
C PHE A 35 22.08 5.25 -8.83
N ASP A 36 21.93 5.32 -7.50
CA ASP A 36 21.14 4.36 -6.75
C ASP A 36 19.64 4.54 -7.05
N HIS A 37 19.11 3.71 -7.93
CA HIS A 37 17.71 3.73 -8.34
C HIS A 37 16.75 3.35 -7.20
N ASP A 38 17.20 2.57 -6.21
CA ASP A 38 16.39 2.30 -5.02
C ASP A 38 16.26 3.58 -4.18
N ALA A 39 17.36 4.34 -3.98
CA ALA A 39 17.33 5.65 -3.33
C ALA A 39 16.39 6.64 -4.04
N LEU A 40 16.45 6.68 -5.36
CA LEU A 40 15.58 7.52 -6.17
C LEU A 40 14.10 7.10 -6.04
N GLY A 41 13.83 5.79 -5.99
CA GLY A 41 12.52 5.25 -5.69
C GLY A 41 11.97 5.73 -4.34
N ARG A 42 12.81 5.81 -3.30
CA ARG A 42 12.45 6.33 -1.96
C ARG A 42 12.04 7.80 -1.98
N VAL A 43 12.80 8.62 -2.72
CA VAL A 43 12.48 10.05 -2.88
C VAL A 43 11.10 10.20 -3.50
N ILE A 44 10.77 9.43 -4.55
CA ILE A 44 9.45 9.49 -5.17
C ILE A 44 8.34 9.01 -4.23
N VAL A 45 8.54 7.95 -3.44
CA VAL A 45 7.56 7.52 -2.41
C VAL A 45 7.30 8.67 -1.43
N THR A 46 8.35 9.34 -0.98
CA THR A 46 8.27 10.46 -0.06
C THR A 46 7.52 11.64 -0.67
N VAL A 47 7.81 11.99 -1.93
CA VAL A 47 7.09 13.04 -2.67
C VAL A 47 5.61 12.70 -2.78
N ASN A 48 5.27 11.47 -3.18
CA ASN A 48 3.88 11.02 -3.28
C ASN A 48 3.16 11.09 -1.92
N ARG A 49 3.84 10.74 -0.82
CA ARG A 49 3.31 10.84 0.55
C ARG A 49 3.05 12.31 0.94
N LEU A 50 3.96 13.23 0.63
CA LEU A 50 3.84 14.66 0.94
C LEU A 50 2.76 15.39 0.13
N THR A 51 2.47 14.91 -1.08
CA THR A 51 1.38 15.44 -1.92
C THR A 51 0.08 14.67 -1.79
N SER A 52 0.07 13.61 -0.98
CA SER A 52 -1.17 12.97 -0.57
C SER A 52 -1.97 13.93 0.30
N PRO A 53 -3.31 13.97 0.15
CA PRO A 53 -4.14 14.81 0.99
C PRO A 53 -4.02 14.44 2.47
N GLU A 54 -4.06 15.44 3.36
CA GLU A 54 -3.85 15.27 4.80
C GLU A 54 -4.82 14.23 5.42
N PRO A 55 -4.31 13.34 6.31
CA PRO A 55 -5.14 12.40 7.06
C PRO A 55 -6.18 13.18 7.85
N GLY A 56 -7.46 12.93 7.56
CA GLY A 56 -8.60 13.68 8.13
C GLY A 56 -9.66 14.08 7.10
N THR A 57 -9.29 14.20 5.81
CA THR A 57 -10.26 14.45 4.71
C THR A 57 -10.61 13.20 3.89
N THR A 58 -9.78 12.17 3.99
CA THR A 58 -9.92 10.84 3.37
C THR A 58 -9.11 9.87 4.20
N GLU A 59 -9.62 9.45 5.36
CA GLU A 59 -9.00 8.32 6.07
C GLU A 59 -9.14 7.07 5.18
N PRO A 60 -8.02 6.47 4.73
CA PRO A 60 -8.07 5.19 4.04
C PRO A 60 -8.60 4.14 5.02
N PHE A 61 -9.53 3.32 4.56
CA PHE A 61 -9.81 2.06 5.23
C PHE A 61 -9.30 0.92 4.35
N VAL A 62 -8.82 -0.13 5.01
CA VAL A 62 -8.42 -1.38 4.38
C VAL A 62 -9.45 -2.43 4.76
N MET A 63 -10.22 -2.92 3.79
CA MET A 63 -11.10 -4.05 3.98
C MET A 63 -10.33 -5.34 3.73
N ILE A 64 -10.00 -6.05 4.80
CA ILE A 64 -9.27 -7.31 4.74
C ILE A 64 -10.27 -8.46 4.57
N ARG A 65 -10.05 -9.33 3.58
CA ARG A 65 -10.84 -10.56 3.41
C ARG A 65 -10.30 -11.64 4.36
N PRO A 66 -11.03 -12.03 5.43
CA PRO A 66 -10.43 -12.81 6.52
C PRO A 66 -9.88 -14.17 6.08
N ALA A 67 -10.60 -14.89 5.22
CA ALA A 67 -10.17 -16.20 4.72
C ALA A 67 -8.88 -16.11 3.90
N GLN A 68 -8.74 -15.06 3.10
CA GLN A 68 -7.56 -14.84 2.26
C GLN A 68 -6.37 -14.36 3.08
N ASN A 69 -6.58 -13.44 4.03
CA ASN A 69 -5.54 -13.03 4.96
C ASN A 69 -5.00 -14.23 5.78
N ARG A 70 -5.91 -15.08 6.29
CA ARG A 70 -5.52 -16.32 6.98
C ARG A 70 -4.72 -17.25 6.07
N ALA A 71 -5.10 -17.39 4.80
CA ALA A 71 -4.37 -18.20 3.83
C ALA A 71 -2.94 -17.69 3.61
N VAL A 72 -2.74 -16.37 3.47
CA VAL A 72 -1.43 -15.73 3.39
C VAL A 72 -0.61 -16.05 4.64
N THR A 73 -1.15 -15.77 5.83
CA THR A 73 -0.46 -16.01 7.10
C THR A 73 -0.03 -17.46 7.26
N LEU A 74 -0.94 -18.42 7.02
CA LEU A 74 -0.62 -19.84 7.13
C LEU A 74 0.44 -20.28 6.10
N TRP A 75 0.38 -19.73 4.89
CA TRP A 75 1.38 -20.04 3.88
C TRP A 75 2.75 -19.51 4.27
N LEU A 76 2.85 -18.26 4.76
CA LEU A 76 4.11 -17.69 5.26
C LEU A 76 4.66 -18.51 6.42
N MET A 77 3.80 -18.93 7.35
CA MET A 77 4.20 -19.74 8.50
C MET A 77 4.79 -21.09 8.11
N LYS A 78 4.34 -21.66 6.98
CA LYS A 78 4.79 -22.97 6.48
C LYS A 78 5.98 -22.89 5.52
N ASN A 79 6.08 -21.83 4.71
CA ASN A 79 6.98 -21.77 3.56
C ASN A 79 8.10 -20.73 3.69
N SER A 80 7.90 -19.68 4.49
CA SER A 80 8.95 -18.68 4.67
C SER A 80 10.13 -19.25 5.43
N LYS A 81 11.34 -18.83 5.05
CA LYS A 81 12.55 -19.11 5.86
C LYS A 81 12.53 -18.39 7.21
N ARG A 82 11.70 -17.34 7.35
CA ARG A 82 11.54 -16.56 8.58
C ARG A 82 10.06 -16.29 8.89
N PRO A 83 9.30 -17.32 9.28
CA PRO A 83 7.85 -17.24 9.50
C PRO A 83 7.38 -15.99 10.25
N MET A 84 7.94 -15.76 11.44
CA MET A 84 7.52 -14.64 12.30
C MET A 84 7.82 -13.28 11.68
N LYS A 85 9.01 -13.12 11.07
CA LYS A 85 9.39 -11.86 10.42
C LYS A 85 8.62 -11.64 9.11
N ALA A 86 8.28 -12.70 8.40
CA ALA A 86 7.44 -12.60 7.21
C ALA A 86 6.02 -12.18 7.54
N VAL A 87 5.45 -12.69 8.64
CA VAL A 87 4.16 -12.23 9.15
C VAL A 87 4.23 -10.79 9.63
N ASP A 88 5.31 -10.38 10.30
CA ASP A 88 5.53 -9.00 10.75
C ASP A 88 5.59 -8.01 9.57
N VAL A 89 6.42 -8.32 8.54
CA VAL A 89 6.45 -7.58 7.28
C VAL A 89 5.06 -7.51 6.67
N TRP A 90 4.36 -8.64 6.56
CA TRP A 90 3.02 -8.72 5.97
C TRP A 90 2.02 -7.78 6.68
N THR A 91 2.00 -7.79 8.01
CA THR A 91 1.12 -6.93 8.79
C THR A 91 1.50 -5.46 8.65
N LEU A 92 2.80 -5.15 8.64
CA LEU A 92 3.30 -3.79 8.46
C LEU A 92 2.85 -3.18 7.12
N LEU A 93 2.75 -3.98 6.05
CA LEU A 93 2.33 -3.45 4.76
C LEU A 93 0.94 -2.79 4.80
N PHE A 94 0.02 -3.29 5.64
CA PHE A 94 -1.33 -2.73 5.76
C PHE A 94 -1.35 -1.30 6.32
N ASP A 95 -0.45 -1.00 7.24
CA ASP A 95 -0.36 0.32 7.88
C ASP A 95 0.16 1.40 6.93
N HIS A 96 0.76 0.98 5.81
CA HIS A 96 1.42 1.87 4.85
C HIS A 96 0.91 1.69 3.42
N LEU A 97 -0.37 1.39 3.25
CA LEU A 97 -1.00 1.41 1.93
C LEU A 97 -1.43 2.82 1.52
N PHE A 98 -1.18 3.16 0.26
CA PHE A 98 -1.72 4.37 -0.34
C PHE A 98 -3.24 4.24 -0.46
N PRO A 99 -4.00 5.25 0.01
CA PRO A 99 -5.46 5.28 -0.16
C PRO A 99 -5.85 5.08 -1.62
N HIS A 100 -6.83 4.23 -1.91
CA HIS A 100 -7.38 3.97 -3.26
C HIS A 100 -6.58 3.13 -4.24
N THR A 101 -5.25 3.13 -4.19
CA THR A 101 -4.44 2.35 -5.16
C THR A 101 -3.94 1.04 -4.57
N GLY A 102 -3.83 0.95 -3.25
CA GLY A 102 -3.27 -0.22 -2.57
C GLY A 102 -1.76 -0.32 -2.75
N GLN A 103 -1.11 0.75 -3.21
CA GLN A 103 0.34 0.82 -3.34
C GLN A 103 0.99 0.78 -1.96
N VAL A 104 2.03 -0.04 -1.79
CA VAL A 104 2.86 -0.05 -0.60
C VAL A 104 3.75 1.20 -0.60
N MET A 105 3.60 2.03 0.43
CA MET A 105 4.29 3.31 0.59
C MET A 105 5.54 3.22 1.48
N LEU A 106 6.07 2.01 1.66
CA LEU A 106 7.35 1.78 2.32
C LEU A 106 8.42 1.32 1.33
N THR A 107 9.64 1.74 1.62
CA THR A 107 10.84 1.22 0.96
C THR A 107 11.33 -0.03 1.68
N ARG A 108 12.20 -0.83 1.05
CA ARG A 108 12.73 -2.04 1.69
C ARG A 108 13.58 -1.73 2.91
N GLU A 109 14.26 -0.58 2.92
CA GLU A 109 15.04 -0.07 4.05
C GLU A 109 14.14 0.32 5.21
N GLU A 110 13.05 1.04 4.96
CA GLU A 110 12.09 1.40 6.01
C GLU A 110 11.44 0.13 6.61
N ILE A 111 11.11 -0.87 5.79
CA ILE A 111 10.62 -2.17 6.27
C ILE A 111 11.69 -2.89 7.12
N ALA A 112 12.94 -2.89 6.65
CA ALA A 112 14.05 -3.55 7.33
C ALA A 112 14.30 -2.93 8.71
N GLU A 113 14.26 -1.60 8.79
CA GLU A 113 14.38 -0.85 10.04
C GLU A 113 13.20 -1.13 10.98
N ALA A 114 11.97 -1.03 10.49
CA ALA A 114 10.76 -1.25 11.31
C ALA A 114 10.68 -2.68 11.88
N VAL A 115 11.06 -3.69 11.08
CA VAL A 115 11.00 -5.10 11.45
C VAL A 115 12.29 -5.58 12.15
N GLY A 116 13.38 -4.81 12.09
CA GLY A 116 14.68 -5.17 12.68
C GLY A 116 15.35 -6.36 11.99
N ILE A 117 15.36 -6.38 10.65
CA ILE A 117 16.01 -7.41 9.82
C ILE A 117 16.85 -6.77 8.73
N ARG A 118 17.66 -7.55 8.00
CA ARG A 118 18.48 -7.00 6.91
C ARG A 118 17.62 -6.78 5.66
N VAL A 119 17.99 -5.78 4.84
CA VAL A 119 17.27 -5.44 3.60
C VAL A 119 17.17 -6.63 2.63
N ASN A 120 18.20 -7.47 2.52
CA ASN A 120 18.16 -8.67 1.69
C ASN A 120 17.15 -9.71 2.20
N GLU A 121 16.85 -9.72 3.48
CA GLU A 121 15.85 -10.59 4.10
C GLU A 121 14.44 -10.06 3.82
N VAL A 122 14.26 -8.74 3.85
CA VAL A 122 13.03 -8.09 3.36
C VAL A 122 12.79 -8.43 1.90
N THR A 123 13.80 -8.32 1.04
CA THR A 123 13.67 -8.67 -0.39
C THR A 123 13.21 -10.11 -0.57
N ALA A 124 13.77 -11.06 0.19
CA ALA A 124 13.35 -12.45 0.15
C ALA A 124 11.88 -12.62 0.56
N ILE A 125 11.46 -11.98 1.66
CA ILE A 125 10.06 -12.03 2.15
C ILE A 125 9.10 -11.39 1.15
N MET A 126 9.46 -10.23 0.56
CA MET A 126 8.63 -9.58 -0.46
C MET A 126 8.47 -10.47 -1.70
N ASN A 127 9.51 -11.20 -2.10
CA ASN A 127 9.42 -12.18 -3.18
C ASN A 127 8.55 -13.38 -2.81
N GLU A 128 8.61 -13.86 -1.56
CA GLU A 128 7.71 -14.91 -1.05
C GLU A 128 6.24 -14.44 -1.14
N LEU A 129 5.93 -13.22 -0.70
CA LEU A 129 4.60 -12.61 -0.80
C LEU A 129 4.12 -12.45 -2.25
N VAL A 130 5.01 -12.03 -3.17
CA VAL A 130 4.71 -11.97 -4.61
C VAL A 130 4.44 -13.37 -5.17
N SER A 131 5.25 -14.35 -4.79
CA SER A 131 5.13 -15.73 -5.29
C SER A 131 3.81 -16.39 -4.86
N PHE A 132 3.32 -16.07 -3.66
CA PHE A 132 2.02 -16.50 -3.19
C PHE A 132 0.86 -15.74 -3.86
N GLY A 133 1.13 -14.52 -4.34
CA GLY A 133 0.14 -13.61 -4.88
C GLY A 133 -0.54 -12.74 -3.81
N ALA A 134 0.05 -12.59 -2.63
CA ALA A 134 -0.44 -11.67 -1.60
C ALA A 134 -0.27 -10.20 -2.01
N ILE A 135 0.83 -9.92 -2.71
CA ILE A 135 1.15 -8.63 -3.32
C ILE A 135 1.57 -8.87 -4.77
N PHE A 136 1.59 -7.83 -5.57
CA PHE A 136 2.11 -7.87 -6.93
C PHE A 136 2.98 -6.65 -7.21
N THR A 137 3.77 -6.72 -8.29
CA THR A 137 4.60 -5.61 -8.74
C THR A 137 4.10 -5.02 -10.03
N GLU A 138 4.16 -3.70 -10.16
CA GLU A 138 4.03 -3.02 -11.45
C GLU A 138 5.27 -2.17 -11.70
N ARG A 139 5.56 -1.97 -12.99
CA ARG A 139 6.58 -1.02 -13.42
C ARG A 139 5.91 0.30 -13.78
N GLU A 140 6.16 1.30 -12.96
CA GLU A 140 5.67 2.66 -13.18
C GLU A 140 6.67 3.39 -14.07
N LYS A 141 6.24 3.76 -15.29
CA LYS A 141 7.00 4.67 -16.14
C LYS A 141 6.74 6.10 -15.69
N VAL A 142 7.75 6.73 -15.10
CA VAL A 142 7.73 8.18 -14.86
C VAL A 142 7.86 8.88 -16.21
N ALA A 143 7.00 9.86 -16.50
CA ALA A 143 7.03 10.59 -17.77
C ALA A 143 8.41 11.22 -18.00
N GLY A 144 9.06 10.88 -19.12
CA GLY A 144 10.42 11.32 -19.45
C GLY A 144 11.55 10.36 -19.06
N MET A 145 11.27 9.26 -18.34
CA MET A 145 12.23 8.21 -18.01
C MET A 145 12.50 7.30 -19.22
N ARG A 146 13.77 6.98 -19.50
CA ARG A 146 14.14 5.94 -20.46
C ARG A 146 14.30 4.59 -19.73
N GLY A 147 13.84 3.50 -20.37
CA GLY A 147 13.97 2.14 -19.83
C GLY A 147 12.72 1.59 -19.13
N PRO A 148 12.87 0.55 -18.28
CA PRO A 148 11.76 -0.27 -17.83
C PRO A 148 10.83 0.39 -16.79
N GLY A 149 11.23 1.49 -16.15
CA GLY A 149 10.45 2.14 -15.08
C GLY A 149 10.79 1.66 -13.68
N LEU A 150 10.21 2.29 -12.66
CA LEU A 150 10.39 1.95 -11.25
C LEU A 150 9.49 0.76 -10.86
N VAL A 151 10.02 -0.19 -10.10
CA VAL A 151 9.21 -1.28 -9.53
C VAL A 151 8.46 -0.77 -8.30
N ARG A 152 7.15 -0.96 -8.30
CA ARG A 152 6.24 -0.64 -7.19
C ARG A 152 5.54 -1.89 -6.73
N TYR A 153 5.30 -2.01 -5.43
CA TYR A 153 4.52 -3.09 -4.85
C TYR A 153 3.10 -2.63 -4.56
N PHE A 154 2.14 -3.51 -4.83
CA PHE A 154 0.71 -3.28 -4.60
C PHE A 154 0.10 -4.46 -3.86
N MET A 155 -0.82 -4.15 -2.96
CA MET A 155 -1.63 -5.14 -2.27
C MET A 155 -2.59 -5.80 -3.25
N ASN A 156 -2.68 -7.14 -3.22
CA ASN A 156 -3.67 -7.83 -4.04
C ASN A 156 -5.09 -7.52 -3.53
N LYS A 157 -5.95 -6.98 -4.40
CA LYS A 157 -7.37 -6.69 -4.11
C LYS A 157 -8.18 -7.91 -3.63
N HIS A 158 -7.74 -9.12 -3.99
CA HIS A 158 -8.35 -10.36 -3.53
C HIS A 158 -7.96 -10.71 -2.09
N VAL A 159 -6.98 -10.04 -1.50
CA VAL A 159 -6.60 -10.18 -0.09
C VAL A 159 -7.12 -9.00 0.72
N ALA A 160 -6.87 -7.78 0.23
CA ALA A 160 -7.37 -6.57 0.85
C ALA A 160 -7.72 -5.50 -0.17
N GLU A 161 -8.83 -4.83 0.06
CA GLU A 161 -9.33 -3.76 -0.77
C GLU A 161 -9.18 -2.43 -0.03
N VAL A 162 -8.55 -1.46 -0.67
CA VAL A 162 -8.41 -0.11 -0.11
C VAL A 162 -9.52 0.80 -0.65
N GLY A 163 -10.08 1.63 0.22
CA GLY A 163 -11.07 2.63 -0.17
C GLY A 163 -10.82 3.95 0.54
N SER A 164 -11.63 4.96 0.22
CA SER A 164 -11.77 6.14 1.08
C SER A 164 -13.21 6.44 1.41
N ARG A 165 -13.43 7.40 2.31
CA ARG A 165 -14.76 7.87 2.69
C ARG A 165 -15.64 8.30 1.50
N ALA A 166 -15.07 8.68 0.35
CA ALA A 166 -15.85 8.96 -0.86
C ALA A 166 -16.59 7.73 -1.40
N THR A 167 -16.00 6.54 -1.28
CA THR A 167 -16.60 5.23 -1.59
C THR A 167 -17.50 4.68 -0.47
N GLN A 168 -17.49 5.29 0.72
CA GLN A 168 -18.28 4.85 1.87
C GLN A 168 -19.78 5.15 1.69
N ASN A 169 -20.14 6.24 1.00
CA ASN A 169 -21.52 6.52 0.62
C ASN A 169 -22.10 5.44 -0.32
N GLU A 170 -21.26 4.81 -1.17
CA GLU A 170 -21.67 3.69 -2.02
C GLU A 170 -21.73 2.36 -1.25
N LEU A 171 -20.86 2.17 -0.26
CA LEU A 171 -20.86 1.00 0.62
C LEU A 171 -22.00 1.03 1.67
N ASP A 172 -22.43 2.22 2.10
CA ASP A 172 -23.61 2.39 2.97
C ASP A 172 -24.94 2.04 2.25
N LEU A 173 -24.93 2.00 0.90
CA LEU A 173 -26.05 1.50 0.09
C LEU A 173 -26.08 -0.03 0.02
N ILE A 174 -24.98 -0.71 0.38
CA ILE A 174 -24.96 -2.16 0.53
C ILE A 174 -25.69 -2.47 1.84
N PRO A 175 -26.80 -3.24 1.81
CA PRO A 175 -27.53 -3.57 3.02
C PRO A 175 -26.59 -4.24 4.03
N LYS A 176 -26.37 -3.56 5.16
CA LYS A 176 -25.58 -4.07 6.28
C LYS A 176 -26.23 -5.41 6.69
N PRO A 177 -25.50 -6.55 6.69
CA PRO A 177 -26.05 -7.79 7.22
C PRO A 177 -26.55 -7.51 8.64
N GLY A 178 -27.84 -7.80 8.85
CA GLY A 178 -28.60 -7.34 10.00
C GLY A 178 -27.85 -7.52 11.31
N THR A 179 -27.63 -6.42 12.01
CA THR A 179 -27.09 -6.42 13.36
C THR A 179 -28.03 -7.19 14.27
N LYS A 180 -27.62 -8.39 14.68
CA LYS A 180 -27.83 -8.98 16.02
C LYS A 180 -27.16 -10.36 16.08
N LEU A 181 -25.91 -10.38 16.56
CA LEU A 181 -25.41 -11.57 17.26
C LEU A 181 -25.85 -11.42 18.72
N GLN A 182 -26.91 -12.11 19.13
CA GLN A 182 -27.15 -12.37 20.55
C GLN A 182 -26.37 -13.62 20.94
N VAL A 183 -25.52 -13.49 21.95
CA VAL A 183 -24.93 -14.62 22.64
C VAL A 183 -26.04 -15.27 23.47
N ILE A 184 -26.47 -16.47 23.08
CA ILE A 184 -27.35 -17.29 23.93
C ILE A 184 -26.44 -17.96 24.97
N TYR A 185 -26.46 -17.44 26.20
CA TYR A 185 -26.01 -18.19 27.37
C TYR A 185 -27.17 -19.10 27.81
N GLY A 186 -26.91 -20.40 27.93
CA GLY A 186 -27.88 -21.34 28.51
C GLY A 186 -27.38 -22.78 28.44
N GLY A 187 -26.45 -23.13 29.34
CA GLY A 187 -26.14 -24.51 29.66
C GLY A 187 -27.13 -25.09 30.68
N ALA A 188 -27.44 -26.37 30.48
CA ALA A 188 -27.84 -27.40 31.44
C ALA A 188 -28.75 -27.04 32.64
N SER A 189 -29.98 -27.56 32.61
CA SER A 189 -30.50 -28.55 33.57
C SER A 189 -31.60 -29.37 32.90
#